data_AF-A0A7W0UWU0-F1
#
_entry.id   AF-A0A7W0UWU0-F1
#
_cell.length_a   1.000
_cell.length_b   1.000
_cell.length_c   1.000
_cell.angle_alpha   90.00
_cell.angle_beta   90.00
_cell.angle_gamma   90.00
#
_symmetry.space_group_name_H-M   'P 1'
#
loop_
_entity.id
_entity.type
_entity.pdbx_description
1 polymer ?
#
loop_
_entity_poly.entity_id
_entity_poly.type
_entity_poly.pdbx_seq_one_letter_code
_entity_poly.pdbx_strand_id
1 'polypeptide(L)'
;MNFVDPKSAQTAVDARYRIILIIWLAMLASLGLYFLMTKFIEVSAADGDGTILWVLWALGVAITGISFLLKRALLSKAVREQRIEAVQVAYIIAFALCDAGGIFGVLAYFSTGHRYYYLLFITPVLGMLLHMPSRDDLVSASFKR
;
A
#
# COMPACT_ATOMS: atom_id res chain seq x y z
N MET A 1 9.78 30.36 -24.59
CA MET A 1 10.43 29.31 -23.77
C MET A 1 10.24 29.74 -22.32
N ASN A 2 9.27 29.17 -21.61
CA ASN A 2 9.04 29.54 -20.21
C ASN A 2 10.15 28.88 -19.38
N PHE A 3 11.09 29.68 -18.89
CA PHE A 3 12.05 29.24 -17.89
C PHE A 3 11.28 28.94 -16.61
N VAL A 4 10.96 27.67 -16.39
CA VAL A 4 10.45 27.21 -15.09
C VAL A 4 11.57 27.45 -14.09
N ASP A 5 11.33 28.30 -13.08
CA ASP A 5 12.29 28.53 -12.02
C ASP A 5 12.60 27.18 -11.34
N PRO A 6 13.85 26.71 -11.33
CA PRO A 6 14.22 25.43 -10.75
C PRO A 6 13.82 25.33 -9.26
N LYS A 7 13.74 26.45 -8.53
CA LYS A 7 13.25 26.45 -7.14
C LYS A 7 11.75 26.13 -7.06
N SER A 8 10.95 26.63 -8.00
CA SER A 8 9.51 26.37 -8.07
C SER A 8 9.21 24.90 -8.38
N ALA A 9 9.97 24.28 -9.29
CA ALA A 9 9.85 22.87 -9.64
C ALA A 9 10.21 21.96 -8.46
N GLN A 10 11.29 22.29 -7.75
CA GLN A 10 11.70 21.54 -6.56
C GLN A 10 10.65 21.60 -5.44
N THR A 11 10.07 22.78 -5.22
CA THR A 11 9.01 22.99 -4.22
C THR A 11 7.77 22.15 -4.53
N ALA A 12 7.41 22.02 -5.82
CA ALA A 12 6.29 21.18 -6.24
C ALA A 12 6.55 19.69 -6.01
N VAL A 13 7.78 19.21 -6.25
CA VAL A 13 8.20 17.83 -5.95
C VAL A 13 8.07 17.55 -4.45
N ASP A 14 8.58 18.45 -3.61
CA ASP A 14 8.56 18.27 -2.14
C ASP A 14 7.14 18.26 -1.57
N ALA A 15 6.27 19.15 -2.06
CA ALA A 15 4.86 19.16 -1.67
C ALA A 15 4.18 17.83 -2.00
N ARG A 16 4.41 17.28 -3.20
CA ARG A 16 3.84 16.00 -3.61
C ARG A 16 4.40 14.82 -2.84
N TYR A 17 5.71 14.81 -2.58
CA TYR A 17 6.35 13.79 -1.76
C TYR A 17 5.72 13.75 -0.35
N ARG A 18 5.54 14.92 0.26
CA ARG A 18 4.90 15.03 1.57
C ARG A 18 3.47 14.49 1.58
N ILE A 19 2.69 14.75 0.53
CA ILE A 19 1.34 14.19 0.39
C ILE A 19 1.40 12.65 0.31
N ILE A 20 2.27 12.08 -0.52
CA ILE A 20 2.42 10.61 -0.62
C ILE A 20 2.80 10.03 0.75
N LEU A 21 3.71 10.68 1.47
CA LEU A 21 4.15 10.21 2.79
C LEU A 21 3.02 10.26 3.84
N ILE A 22 2.20 11.31 3.83
CA ILE A 22 1.02 11.40 4.72
C ILE A 22 0.04 10.28 4.40
N ILE A 23 -0.25 10.03 3.12
CA ILE A 23 -1.15 8.95 2.71
C ILE A 23 -0.56 7.59 3.12
N TRP A 24 0.73 7.37 2.88
CA TRP A 24 1.40 6.13 3.28
C TRP A 24 1.30 5.88 4.79
N LEU A 25 1.58 6.89 5.62
CA LEU A 25 1.44 6.80 7.07
C LEU A 25 -0.01 6.55 7.50
N ALA A 26 -0.97 7.22 6.86
CA ALA A 26 -2.39 7.03 7.16
C ALA A 26 -2.85 5.60 6.84
N MET A 27 -2.41 5.04 5.71
CA MET A 27 -2.74 3.66 5.31
C MET A 27 -1.95 2.61 6.10
N LEU A 28 -0.74 2.91 6.57
CA LEU A 28 -0.06 2.04 7.51
C LEU A 28 -0.76 2.04 8.88
N ALA A 29 -1.25 3.20 9.32
CA ALA A 29 -2.03 3.32 10.54
C ALA A 29 -3.38 2.60 10.45
N SER A 30 -4.06 2.59 9.29
CA SER A 30 -5.31 1.82 9.11
C SER A 30 -5.09 0.32 9.32
N LEU A 31 -4.00 -0.25 8.81
CA LEU A 31 -3.63 -1.64 9.10
C LEU A 31 -3.48 -1.91 10.60
N GLY A 32 -2.85 -0.98 11.32
CA GLY A 32 -2.73 -1.03 12.78
C GLY A 32 -4.09 -0.99 13.48
N LEU A 33 -5.00 -0.12 13.04
CA LEU A 33 -6.36 -0.03 13.56
C LEU A 33 -7.16 -1.30 13.30
N TYR A 34 -7.07 -1.88 12.10
CA TYR A 34 -7.72 -3.14 11.76
C TYR A 34 -7.27 -4.28 12.67
N PHE A 35 -5.96 -4.38 12.93
CA PHE A 35 -5.43 -5.37 13.87
C PHE A 35 -5.90 -5.08 15.29
N LEU A 36 -5.89 -3.81 15.71
CA LEU A 36 -6.33 -3.41 17.04
C LEU A 36 -7.80 -3.76 17.30
N MET A 37 -8.69 -3.64 16.30
CA MET A 37 -10.10 -4.06 16.42
C MET A 37 -10.24 -5.54 16.82
N THR A 38 -9.37 -6.42 16.33
CA THR A 38 -9.38 -7.85 16.69
C THR A 38 -9.03 -8.10 18.16
N LYS A 39 -8.46 -7.12 18.87
CA LYS A 39 -8.14 -7.24 20.29
C LYS A 39 -9.28 -6.80 21.20
N PHE A 40 -10.18 -5.96 20.70
CA PHE A 40 -11.32 -5.47 21.48
C PHE A 40 -12.57 -6.31 21.29
N ILE A 41 -12.62 -7.16 20.26
CA ILE A 41 -13.79 -8.00 19.97
C ILE A 41 -13.34 -9.44 20.01
N GLU A 42 -13.75 -10.17 21.04
CA GLU A 42 -13.48 -11.60 21.16
C GLU A 42 -14.40 -12.39 20.23
N VAL A 43 -13.80 -13.23 19.39
CA VAL A 43 -14.51 -14.16 18.52
C VAL A 43 -14.13 -15.57 18.96
N SER A 44 -15.14 -16.40 19.25
CA SER A 44 -14.90 -17.81 19.58
C SER A 44 -14.33 -18.51 18.35
N ALA A 45 -13.29 -19.31 18.54
CA ALA A 45 -12.75 -20.13 17.46
C ALA A 45 -13.85 -21.05 16.93
N ALA A 46 -14.12 -20.99 15.63
CA ALA A 46 -15.01 -21.95 15.02
C ALA A 46 -14.28 -23.31 14.96
N ASP A 47 -14.95 -24.40 15.34
CA ASP A 47 -14.44 -25.79 15.20
C ASP A 47 -14.34 -26.26 13.73
N GLY A 48 -14.23 -25.31 12.79
CA GLY A 48 -14.22 -25.54 11.35
C GLY A 48 -12.82 -25.63 10.75
N ASP A 49 -12.77 -26.23 9.56
CA ASP A 49 -11.54 -26.36 8.76
C ASP A 49 -10.94 -24.98 8.41
N GLY A 50 -9.65 -24.79 8.70
CA GLY A 50 -8.90 -23.56 8.49
C GLY A 50 -8.65 -23.20 7.02
N THR A 51 -9.28 -23.91 6.07
CA THR A 51 -9.13 -23.71 4.64
C THR A 51 -9.41 -22.27 4.20
N ILE A 52 -10.45 -21.61 4.74
CA ILE A 52 -10.78 -20.21 4.41
C ILE A 52 -9.61 -19.28 4.74
N LEU A 53 -8.96 -19.48 5.89
CA LEU A 53 -7.81 -18.68 6.31
C LEU A 53 -6.67 -18.78 5.28
N TRP A 54 -6.34 -19.99 4.85
CA TRP A 54 -5.24 -20.22 3.92
C TRP A 54 -5.54 -19.67 2.52
N VAL A 55 -6.79 -19.78 2.05
CA VAL A 55 -7.23 -19.18 0.79
C VAL A 55 -7.11 -17.66 0.85
N LEU A 56 -7.61 -17.03 1.91
CA LEU A 56 -7.51 -15.58 2.09
C LEU A 56 -6.06 -15.11 2.24
N TRP A 57 -5.22 -15.88 2.93
CA TRP A 57 -3.80 -15.57 3.07
C TRP A 57 -3.08 -15.65 1.72
N ALA A 58 -3.30 -16.70 0.95
CA ALA A 58 -2.75 -16.83 -0.41
C ALA A 58 -3.20 -15.67 -1.31
N LEU A 59 -4.47 -15.27 -1.24
CA LEU A 59 -4.98 -14.11 -1.97
C LEU A 59 -4.33 -12.79 -1.50
N GLY A 60 -4.15 -12.63 -0.18
CA GLY A 60 -3.46 -11.49 0.42
C GLY A 60 -2.00 -11.37 -0.03
N VAL A 61 -1.28 -12.50 -0.10
CA VAL A 61 0.08 -12.55 -0.66
C VAL A 61 0.07 -12.21 -2.15
N ALA A 62 -0.86 -12.77 -2.92
CA ALA A 62 -0.96 -12.52 -4.35
C ALA A 62 -1.25 -11.04 -4.66
N ILE A 63 -2.23 -10.42 -4.00
CA ILE A 63 -2.58 -9.02 -4.22
C ILE A 63 -1.45 -8.07 -3.80
N THR A 64 -0.76 -8.40 -2.69
CA THR A 64 0.45 -7.68 -2.26
C THR A 64 1.55 -7.82 -3.30
N GLY A 65 1.79 -9.00 -3.86
CA GLY A 65 2.73 -9.21 -4.96
C GLY A 65 2.39 -8.41 -6.22
N ILE A 66 1.11 -8.45 -6.63
CA ILE A 66 0.59 -7.67 -7.77
C ILE A 66 0.80 -6.17 -7.57
N SER A 67 0.69 -5.67 -6.34
CA SER A 67 0.92 -4.25 -6.05
C SER A 67 2.31 -3.76 -6.47
N PHE A 68 3.35 -4.59 -6.34
CA PHE A 68 4.72 -4.25 -6.78
C PHE A 68 4.82 -4.17 -8.30
N LEU A 69 4.25 -5.17 -8.99
CA LEU A 69 4.25 -5.21 -10.45
C LEU A 69 3.50 -4.03 -11.03
N LEU A 70 2.33 -3.72 -10.46
CA LEU A 70 1.49 -2.63 -10.90
C LEU A 70 2.12 -1.27 -10.62
N LYS A 71 2.69 -1.05 -9.42
CA LYS A 71 3.46 0.17 -9.11
C LYS A 71 4.58 0.37 -10.12
N ARG A 72 5.39 -0.66 -10.38
CA ARG A 72 6.53 -0.58 -11.31
C ARG A 72 6.06 -0.23 -12.73
N ALA A 73 4.99 -0.86 -13.21
CA ALA A 73 4.42 -0.58 -14.52
C ALA A 73 3.90 0.86 -14.64
N LEU A 74 3.17 1.32 -13.62
CA LEU A 74 2.59 2.66 -13.58
C LEU A 74 3.65 3.76 -13.43
N LEU A 75 4.67 3.56 -12.58
CA LEU A 75 5.80 4.49 -12.44
C LEU A 75 6.59 4.59 -13.75
N SER A 76 6.87 3.45 -14.40
CA SER A 76 7.56 3.44 -15.70
C SER A 76 6.76 4.22 -16.76
N LYS A 77 5.42 4.08 -16.75
CA LYS A 77 4.53 4.87 -17.61
C LYS A 77 4.57 6.37 -17.26
N ALA A 78 4.50 6.72 -15.97
CA ALA A 78 4.56 8.11 -15.50
C ALA A 78 5.86 8.82 -15.90
N VAL A 79 7.00 8.13 -15.80
CA VAL A 79 8.30 8.66 -16.24
C VAL A 79 8.34 8.85 -17.75
N ARG A 80 7.84 7.89 -18.54
CA ARG A 80 7.77 8.03 -20.01
C ARG A 80 6.88 9.21 -20.45
N GLU A 81 5.75 9.39 -19.78
CA GLU A 81 4.79 10.47 -20.08
C GLU A 81 5.17 11.81 -19.44
N GLN A 82 6.19 11.84 -18.58
CA GLN A 82 6.59 13.02 -17.79
C GLN A 82 5.41 13.62 -16.99
N ARG A 83 4.62 12.74 -16.36
CA ARG A 83 3.42 13.10 -15.59
C ARG A 83 3.65 12.82 -14.11
N ILE A 84 4.01 13.86 -13.38
CA ILE A 84 4.28 13.77 -11.94
C ILE A 84 3.04 13.34 -11.13
N GLU A 85 1.83 13.68 -11.59
CA GLU A 85 0.58 13.26 -10.94
C GLU A 85 0.39 11.75 -11.02
N ALA A 86 0.83 11.13 -12.11
CA ALA A 86 0.71 9.69 -12.31
C ALA A 86 1.60 8.89 -11.35
N VAL A 87 2.69 9.49 -10.85
CA VAL A 87 3.52 8.91 -9.78
C VAL A 87 2.72 8.78 -8.49
N GLN A 88 2.00 9.84 -8.09
CA GLN A 88 1.16 9.80 -6.89
C GLN A 88 0.07 8.72 -6.99
N VAL A 89 -0.59 8.64 -8.15
CA VAL A 89 -1.62 7.61 -8.41
C VAL A 89 -1.02 6.20 -8.32
N ALA A 90 0.18 5.97 -8.87
CA ALA A 90 0.85 4.67 -8.78
C ALA A 90 1.10 4.23 -7.33
N TYR A 91 1.53 5.17 -6.47
CA TYR A 91 1.72 4.93 -5.05
C TYR A 91 0.40 4.63 -4.33
N ILE A 92 -0.64 5.44 -4.54
CA ILE A 92 -1.95 5.24 -3.90
C ILE A 92 -2.55 3.87 -4.26
N ILE A 93 -2.46 3.48 -5.54
CA ILE A 93 -2.94 2.17 -5.99
C ILE A 93 -2.16 1.04 -5.30
N ALA A 94 -0.83 1.16 -5.22
CA ALA A 94 0.01 0.16 -4.57
C ALA A 94 -0.34 0.00 -3.07
N PHE A 95 -0.56 1.13 -2.38
CA PHE A 95 -0.96 1.14 -0.98
C PHE A 95 -2.34 0.52 -0.79
N ALA A 96 -3.32 0.88 -1.62
CA ALA A 96 -4.68 0.31 -1.56
C ALA A 96 -4.69 -1.21 -1.76
N LEU A 97 -3.87 -1.72 -2.68
CA LEU A 97 -3.73 -3.16 -2.89
C LEU A 97 -3.09 -3.87 -1.68
N CYS A 98 -2.15 -3.23 -0.99
CA CYS A 98 -1.61 -3.76 0.27
C CYS A 98 -2.68 -3.72 1.37
N ASP A 99 -3.40 -2.61 1.52
CA ASP A 99 -4.42 -2.44 2.56
C ASP A 99 -5.56 -3.47 2.47
N ALA A 100 -5.91 -3.89 1.25
CA ALA A 100 -6.86 -4.99 1.02
C ALA A 100 -6.47 -6.31 1.73
N GLY A 101 -5.17 -6.59 1.88
CA GLY A 101 -4.69 -7.75 2.65
C GLY A 101 -5.06 -7.66 4.14
N GLY A 102 -5.03 -6.45 4.71
CA GLY A 102 -5.45 -6.22 6.10
C GLY A 102 -6.95 -6.44 6.29
N ILE A 103 -7.76 -6.03 5.31
CA ILE A 103 -9.20 -6.30 5.29
C ILE A 103 -9.46 -7.81 5.27
N PHE A 104 -8.71 -8.59 4.49
CA PHE A 104 -8.81 -10.05 4.55
C PHE A 104 -8.44 -10.62 5.91
N GLY A 105 -7.49 -10.01 6.63
CA GLY A 105 -7.16 -10.39 8.00
C GLY A 105 -8.32 -10.18 8.98
N VAL A 106 -9.01 -9.04 8.86
CA VAL A 106 -10.24 -8.77 9.64
C VAL A 106 -11.33 -9.78 9.29
N LEU A 107 -11.56 -10.03 8.01
CA LEU A 107 -12.53 -11.00 7.54
C LEU A 107 -12.22 -12.41 8.06
N ALA A 108 -10.97 -12.85 7.97
CA ALA A 108 -10.52 -14.15 8.46
C ALA A 108 -10.71 -14.27 9.98
N TYR A 109 -10.39 -13.21 10.74
CA TYR A 109 -10.59 -13.18 12.18
C TYR A 109 -12.07 -13.38 12.55
N PHE A 110 -12.97 -12.58 11.97
CA PHE A 110 -14.40 -12.64 12.29
C PHE A 110 -15.11 -13.88 11.75
N SER A 111 -14.63 -14.49 10.67
CA SER A 111 -15.25 -15.67 10.09
C SER A 111 -14.77 -16.99 10.71
N THR A 112 -13.52 -17.05 11.19
CA THR A 112 -12.91 -18.31 11.63
C THR A 112 -12.50 -18.31 13.10
N GLY A 113 -12.15 -17.16 13.69
CA GLY A 113 -11.51 -17.08 15.00
C GLY A 113 -10.16 -17.82 15.08
N HIS A 114 -9.56 -18.19 13.93
CA HIS A 114 -8.40 -19.09 13.89
C HIS A 114 -7.12 -18.38 14.37
N ARG A 115 -6.32 -19.05 15.23
CA ARG A 115 -5.11 -18.47 15.86
C ARG A 115 -4.10 -17.80 14.92
N TYR A 116 -4.05 -18.21 13.66
CA TYR A 116 -3.08 -17.75 12.65
C TYR A 116 -3.57 -16.56 11.80
N TYR A 117 -4.72 -15.95 12.13
CA TYR A 117 -5.24 -14.77 11.41
C TYR A 117 -4.22 -13.63 11.29
N TYR A 118 -3.30 -13.50 12.26
CA TYR A 118 -2.28 -12.45 12.29
C TYR A 118 -1.35 -12.47 11.06
N LEU A 119 -1.20 -13.61 10.39
CA LEU A 119 -0.40 -13.71 9.16
C LEU A 119 -0.94 -12.80 8.05
N LEU A 120 -2.26 -12.61 7.98
CA LEU A 120 -2.88 -11.70 7.02
C LEU A 120 -2.68 -10.22 7.36
N PHE A 121 -2.25 -9.89 8.58
CA PHE A 121 -1.84 -8.53 8.96
C PHE A 121 -0.34 -8.30 8.71
N ILE A 122 0.49 -9.32 8.90
CA ILE A 122 1.94 -9.22 8.67
C ILE A 122 2.24 -8.99 7.19
N THR A 123 1.63 -9.76 6.28
CA THR A 123 1.86 -9.64 4.84
C THR A 123 1.66 -8.21 4.30
N PRO A 124 0.51 -7.54 4.51
CA PRO A 124 0.28 -6.19 4.00
C PRO A 124 1.13 -5.13 4.72
N VAL A 125 1.48 -5.31 5.99
CA VAL A 125 2.42 -4.42 6.69
C VAL A 125 3.79 -4.49 6.04
N LEU A 126 4.32 -5.69 5.78
CA LEU A 126 5.57 -5.85 5.05
C LEU A 126 5.48 -5.26 3.64
N GLY A 127 4.36 -5.48 2.95
CA GLY A 127 4.06 -4.85 1.66
C GLY A 127 4.14 -3.33 1.71
N MET A 128 3.48 -2.70 2.69
CA MET A 128 3.52 -1.24 2.91
C MET A 128 4.94 -0.73 3.19
N LEU A 129 5.69 -1.41 4.05
CA LEU A 129 7.08 -1.04 4.36
C LEU A 129 7.97 -1.10 3.12
N LEU A 130 7.82 -2.14 2.31
CA LEU A 130 8.55 -2.29 1.04
C LEU A 130 8.10 -1.29 -0.04
N HIS A 131 6.89 -0.73 0.10
CA HIS A 131 6.37 0.32 -0.77
C HIS A 131 6.73 1.74 -0.35
N MET A 132 7.66 1.91 0.60
CA MET A 132 8.10 3.20 1.12
C MET A 132 8.26 4.27 0.01
N PRO A 133 7.66 5.47 0.17
CA PRO A 133 7.75 6.55 -0.81
C PRO A 133 9.19 6.97 -1.08
N SER A 134 9.59 6.98 -2.35
CA SER A 134 10.87 7.54 -2.79
C SER A 134 10.67 8.89 -3.48
N ARG A 135 11.53 9.86 -3.12
CA ARG A 135 11.57 11.17 -3.76
C ARG A 135 12.11 11.09 -5.20
N ASP A 136 12.97 10.12 -5.48
CA ASP A 136 13.63 9.97 -6.78
C ASP A 136 12.64 9.65 -7.91
N ASP A 137 11.55 8.95 -7.59
CA ASP A 137 10.48 8.66 -8.56
C ASP A 137 9.79 9.93 -9.05
N LEU A 138 9.58 10.90 -8.16
CA LEU A 138 8.99 12.20 -8.50
C LEU A 138 9.97 13.05 -9.31
N VAL A 139 11.25 13.07 -8.93
CA VAL A 139 12.29 13.81 -9.66
C VAL A 139 12.44 13.27 -11.08
N SER A 140 12.47 11.94 -11.24
CA SER A 140 12.62 11.27 -12.55
C SER A 140 11.45 11.52 -13.50
N ALA A 141 10.24 11.74 -12.96
CA ALA A 141 9.06 12.09 -13.75
C ALA A 141 8.93 13.59 -14.03
N SER A 142 9.69 14.44 -13.32
CA SER A 142 9.63 15.91 -13.44
C SER A 142 10.68 16.48 -14.38
N PHE A 143 11.85 15.84 -14.44
CA PHE A 143 12.97 16.30 -15.25
C PHE A 143 13.30 15.28 -16.33
N LYS A 144 13.37 15.75 -17.58
CA LYS A 144 13.90 14.96 -18.68
C LYS A 144 15.42 14.86 -18.49
N ARG A 145 15.92 13.65 -18.30
CA ARG A 145 17.37 13.39 -18.31
C ARG A 145 17.94 13.53 -19.71
#